data_AF-A0A8K0QV65-F1
#
_entry.id   AF-A0A8K0QV65-F1
#
_cell.length_a   1.000
_cell.length_b   1.000
_cell.length_c   1.000
_cell.angle_alpha   90.00
_cell.angle_beta   90.00
_cell.angle_gamma   90.00
#
_symmetry.space_group_name_H-M   'P 1'
#
loop_
_entity.id
_entity.type
_entity.pdbx_description
1 polymer ?
#
loop_
_entity_poly.entity_id
_entity_poly.type
_entity_poly.pdbx_seq_one_letter_code
_entity_poly.pdbx_strand_id
1 'polypeptide(L)'
;MADLATRTSSPRPLPSQVVAEAALTAISTLDGQSGRSHPDATTKVTLPARIFLRGTQLNGFTNTVAGNLAAATDQTQPPLMPYPGQPMPNALPSLLRYVDNYLMRKAAEHNHPPGYHAACNICYKPWNAPTDPSYFANVPIAAPGQNSVTTFLPLEPCGHWVHYTCLIWHATRSQDGRDKCTACGVQLFQWEGITALTLATRTNLNTETMMSGAFLQLGGDAAKISDMAEYERECDTIEAIINAHFFVNLKKPSSNTDHSPDLVQCFYDVLNALQRMGRPQSKWLQYTTQTGCALWCALVAIKMRRYLLVGHNKIQSTEAWTRFDDLRKMLQHRILEEVHK
;
A
#
# COMPACT_ATOMS: atom_id res chain seq x y z
N MET A 1 12.00 -14.00 -52.69
CA MET A 1 11.61 -12.78 -51.95
C MET A 1 10.54 -13.17 -50.95
N ALA A 2 10.96 -13.56 -49.74
CA ALA A 2 10.07 -13.98 -48.67
C ALA A 2 10.20 -12.98 -47.52
N ASP A 3 9.11 -12.27 -47.23
CA ASP A 3 9.00 -11.32 -46.13
C ASP A 3 8.92 -12.08 -44.79
N LEU A 4 9.98 -11.98 -43.99
CA LEU A 4 9.99 -12.39 -42.60
C LEU A 4 9.51 -11.21 -41.72
N ALA A 5 8.20 -11.11 -41.54
CA ALA A 5 7.60 -10.20 -40.56
C ALA A 5 7.93 -10.66 -39.14
N THR A 6 8.85 -9.96 -38.48
CA THR A 6 9.20 -10.17 -37.07
C THR A 6 8.07 -9.66 -36.19
N ARG A 7 7.20 -10.56 -35.73
CA ARG A 7 6.18 -10.24 -34.71
C ARG A 7 6.86 -10.08 -33.36
N THR A 8 7.03 -8.84 -32.93
CA THR A 8 7.33 -8.49 -31.54
C THR A 8 6.06 -8.71 -30.72
N SER A 9 5.99 -9.82 -29.98
CA SER A 9 4.94 -10.04 -29.00
C SER A 9 5.18 -9.14 -27.79
N SER A 10 4.31 -8.15 -27.57
CA SER A 10 4.31 -7.39 -26.31
C SER A 10 4.06 -8.36 -25.14
N PRO A 11 4.85 -8.28 -24.05
CA PRO A 11 4.63 -9.12 -22.89
C PRO A 11 3.25 -8.86 -22.28
N ARG A 12 2.52 -9.95 -22.00
CA ARG A 12 1.21 -9.88 -21.33
C ARG A 12 1.38 -9.29 -19.93
N PRO A 13 0.53 -8.34 -19.49
CA PRO A 13 0.52 -7.90 -18.10
C PRO A 13 0.21 -9.11 -17.19
N LEU A 14 1.01 -9.25 -16.12
CA LEU A 14 0.77 -10.31 -15.13
C LEU A 14 -0.46 -9.96 -14.28
N PRO A 15 -1.25 -10.95 -13.82
CA PRO A 15 -2.36 -10.73 -12.91
C PRO A 15 -1.90 -9.95 -11.67
N SER A 16 -2.70 -8.99 -11.23
CA SER A 16 -2.47 -8.17 -10.03
C SER A 16 -2.17 -9.01 -8.76
N GLN A 17 -2.71 -10.22 -8.70
CA GLN A 17 -2.43 -11.21 -7.65
C GLN A 17 -0.95 -11.64 -7.59
N VAL A 18 -0.25 -11.74 -8.73
CA VAL A 18 1.19 -12.06 -8.80
C VAL A 18 2.05 -10.87 -8.36
N VAL A 19 1.59 -9.64 -8.62
CA VAL A 19 2.26 -8.41 -8.15
C VAL A 19 2.16 -8.28 -6.63
N ALA A 20 0.99 -8.62 -6.10
CA ALA A 20 0.67 -8.64 -4.68
C ALA A 20 1.49 -9.73 -3.93
N GLU A 21 1.51 -10.96 -4.43
CA GLU A 21 2.33 -12.05 -3.87
C GLU A 21 3.82 -11.73 -3.92
N ALA A 22 4.35 -11.20 -5.03
CA ALA A 22 5.76 -10.81 -5.13
C ALA A 22 6.16 -9.70 -4.15
N ALA A 23 5.23 -8.79 -3.81
CA ALA A 23 5.47 -7.76 -2.79
C ALA A 23 5.59 -8.35 -1.38
N LEU A 24 4.83 -9.40 -1.06
CA LEU A 24 4.90 -10.10 0.22
C LEU A 24 6.09 -11.05 0.30
N THR A 25 6.36 -11.79 -0.76
CA THR A 25 7.54 -12.64 -0.86
C THR A 25 8.79 -11.78 -0.72
N ALA A 26 8.85 -10.58 -1.31
CA ALA A 26 9.96 -9.65 -1.11
C ALA A 26 10.11 -9.15 0.34
N ILE A 27 9.04 -9.14 1.14
CA ILE A 27 9.07 -8.80 2.56
C ILE A 27 9.45 -10.03 3.42
N SER A 28 9.06 -11.24 3.03
CA SER A 28 9.23 -12.47 3.84
C SER A 28 10.36 -13.43 3.42
N THR A 29 10.88 -13.40 2.20
CA THR A 29 11.91 -14.37 1.71
C THR A 29 13.36 -13.91 1.86
N LEU A 30 13.62 -12.74 2.43
CA LEU A 30 15.00 -12.27 2.65
C LEU A 30 15.67 -12.82 3.93
N ASP A 31 14.91 -13.46 4.83
CA ASP A 31 15.48 -14.11 6.03
C ASP A 31 16.13 -15.48 5.73
N GLY A 32 16.02 -16.00 4.50
CA GLY A 32 16.39 -17.39 4.20
C GLY A 32 17.76 -17.62 3.54
N GLN A 33 18.38 -16.63 2.88
CA GLN A 33 19.59 -16.89 2.08
C GLN A 33 20.51 -15.67 1.98
N SER A 34 21.41 -15.49 2.95
CA SER A 34 22.67 -14.75 2.75
C SER A 34 23.58 -14.88 3.98
N GLY A 35 24.21 -16.05 4.15
CA GLY A 35 25.41 -16.18 4.98
C GLY A 35 26.61 -15.60 4.25
N ARG A 36 26.76 -14.27 4.22
CA ARG A 36 28.02 -13.59 3.87
C ARG A 36 28.16 -12.31 4.70
N SER A 37 29.25 -12.25 5.45
CA SER A 37 29.70 -11.11 6.25
C SER A 37 29.95 -9.89 5.34
N HIS A 38 29.30 -8.78 5.65
CA HIS A 38 29.54 -7.48 5.02
C HIS A 38 30.41 -6.60 5.95
N PRO A 39 31.39 -5.84 5.42
CA PRO A 39 32.19 -4.91 6.21
C PRO A 39 31.43 -3.60 6.47
N ASP A 40 31.73 -2.99 7.62
CA ASP A 40 31.23 -1.70 8.09
C ASP A 40 31.60 -0.56 7.12
N ALA A 41 30.58 0.00 6.46
CA ALA A 41 30.65 1.30 5.80
C ALA A 41 29.34 2.05 6.07
N THR A 42 29.29 2.79 7.18
CA THR A 42 28.15 3.61 7.59
C THR A 42 28.08 4.89 6.74
N THR A 43 27.72 4.75 5.46
CA THR A 43 27.30 5.91 4.66
C THR A 43 25.87 6.25 5.05
N LYS A 44 25.67 7.34 5.81
CA LYS A 44 24.32 7.84 6.16
C LYS A 44 23.62 8.35 4.91
N VAL A 45 22.98 7.45 4.16
CA VAL A 45 22.04 7.81 3.10
C VAL A 45 20.82 8.44 3.78
N THR A 46 20.82 9.77 3.85
CA THR A 46 19.70 10.53 4.42
C THR A 46 18.67 10.70 3.32
N LEU A 47 17.49 10.09 3.47
CA LEU A 47 16.34 10.39 2.60
C LEU A 47 16.14 11.92 2.60
N PRO A 48 16.02 12.58 1.44
CA PRO A 48 15.80 14.02 1.41
C PRO A 48 14.53 14.35 2.20
N ALA A 49 14.69 15.05 3.32
CA ALA A 49 13.60 15.47 4.19
C ALA A 49 12.52 16.26 3.44
N ARG A 50 12.85 16.83 2.28
CA ARG A 50 11.93 17.56 1.39
C ARG A 50 10.80 16.72 0.78
N ILE A 51 10.98 15.41 0.57
CA ILE A 51 9.87 14.53 0.14
C ILE A 51 8.93 14.24 1.33
N PHE A 52 9.46 14.24 2.55
CA PHE A 52 8.73 13.88 3.78
C PHE A 52 8.06 15.06 4.51
N LEU A 53 8.51 16.30 4.30
CA LEU A 53 8.06 17.48 5.06
C LEU A 53 6.92 18.30 4.41
N ARG A 54 6.33 17.83 3.31
CA ARG A 54 5.03 18.33 2.83
C ARG A 54 3.94 17.29 3.09
N GLY A 55 3.84 16.85 4.34
CA GLY A 55 2.63 16.23 4.84
C GLY A 55 1.51 17.27 4.84
N THR A 56 0.41 16.97 4.14
CA THR A 56 -0.92 17.57 4.31
C THR A 56 -1.03 19.09 4.13
N GLN A 57 -1.10 19.54 2.87
CA GLN A 57 -2.16 20.47 2.45
C GLN A 57 -2.86 19.89 1.21
N LEU A 58 -3.71 18.88 1.44
CA LEU A 58 -4.72 18.41 0.49
C LEU A 58 -6.10 18.73 1.08
N ASN A 59 -6.32 19.99 1.46
CA ASN A 59 -7.66 20.53 1.68
C ASN A 59 -8.02 21.33 0.43
N GLY A 60 -8.76 20.72 -0.49
CA GLY A 60 -9.23 21.43 -1.68
C GLY A 60 -9.61 20.55 -2.88
N PHE A 61 -10.32 19.45 -2.67
CA PHE A 61 -11.06 18.80 -3.74
C PHE A 61 -12.47 18.43 -3.25
N THR A 62 -13.32 19.44 -3.11
CA THR A 62 -14.77 19.26 -3.21
C THR A 62 -15.19 19.60 -4.63
N ASN A 63 -15.71 18.59 -5.34
CA ASN A 63 -16.37 18.79 -6.62
C ASN A 63 -17.58 19.72 -6.44
N THR A 64 -17.59 20.86 -7.14
CA THR A 64 -18.84 21.61 -7.40
C THR A 64 -18.86 21.97 -8.88
N VAL A 65 -19.70 21.27 -9.63
CA VAL A 65 -20.15 21.68 -10.97
C VAL A 65 -21.46 22.44 -10.78
N ALA A 66 -21.43 23.77 -10.90
CA ALA A 66 -22.54 24.63 -11.33
C ALA A 66 -22.03 26.08 -11.44
N GLY A 67 -22.32 26.74 -12.55
CA GLY A 67 -21.70 28.01 -12.95
C GLY A 67 -22.13 29.25 -12.19
N ASN A 68 -21.31 30.30 -12.27
CA ASN A 68 -21.66 31.62 -12.81
C ASN A 68 -20.46 32.58 -12.68
N LEU A 69 -20.29 33.45 -13.69
CA LEU A 69 -19.38 34.59 -13.66
C LEU A 69 -19.83 35.59 -12.58
N ALA A 70 -18.92 35.98 -11.69
CA ALA A 70 -18.77 37.35 -11.21
C ALA A 70 -17.46 37.52 -10.44
N ALA A 71 -16.81 38.67 -10.67
CA ALA A 71 -15.55 39.07 -10.07
C ALA A 71 -15.67 39.30 -8.55
N ALA A 72 -14.71 38.78 -7.80
CA ALA A 72 -14.36 39.28 -6.47
C ALA A 72 -12.88 38.97 -6.19
N THR A 73 -12.08 40.02 -6.10
CA THR A 73 -10.78 40.03 -5.43
C THR A 73 -10.99 39.65 -3.97
N ASP A 74 -10.43 38.52 -3.53
CA ASP A 74 -10.30 38.25 -2.10
C ASP A 74 -8.97 37.55 -1.78
N GLN A 75 -8.27 38.12 -0.80
CA GLN A 75 -6.97 37.70 -0.32
C GLN A 75 -7.13 36.39 0.45
N THR A 76 -6.83 35.26 -0.21
CA THR A 76 -6.69 33.98 0.47
C THR A 76 -5.36 33.99 1.22
N GLN A 77 -5.39 34.35 2.51
CA GLN A 77 -4.26 34.08 3.40
C GLN A 77 -3.97 32.57 3.38
N PRO A 78 -2.69 32.16 3.27
CA PRO A 78 -2.34 30.75 3.37
C PRO A 78 -2.73 30.22 4.76
N PRO A 79 -3.20 28.96 4.87
CA PRO A 79 -3.58 28.38 6.16
C PRO A 79 -2.39 28.43 7.11
N LEU A 80 -2.60 29.04 8.28
CA LEU A 80 -1.65 29.02 9.38
C LEU A 80 -1.31 27.56 9.71
N MET A 81 -0.03 27.21 9.53
CA MET A 81 0.51 25.93 9.99
C MET A 81 0.24 25.79 11.50
N PRO A 82 -0.15 24.61 11.99
CA PRO A 82 -0.33 24.40 13.42
C PRO A 82 0.98 24.70 14.16
N TYR A 83 0.86 25.46 15.26
CA TYR A 83 1.97 25.84 16.11
C TYR A 83 2.70 24.60 16.64
N PRO A 84 4.04 24.56 16.61
CA PRO A 84 4.81 23.50 17.26
C PRO A 84 4.57 23.58 18.77
N GLY A 85 3.87 22.59 19.34
CA GLY A 85 3.71 22.45 20.79
C GLY A 85 2.30 22.13 21.30
N GLN A 86 1.26 22.12 20.45
CA GLN A 86 -0.01 21.51 20.87
C GLN A 86 0.09 19.98 20.77
N PRO A 87 -0.17 19.23 21.87
CA PRO A 87 -0.30 17.78 21.78
C PRO A 87 -1.48 17.50 20.85
N MET A 88 -1.17 17.06 19.63
CA MET A 88 -2.19 16.65 18.68
C MET A 88 -3.02 15.57 19.37
N PRO A 89 -4.37 15.67 19.37
CA PRO A 89 -5.22 14.59 19.86
C PRO A 89 -4.68 13.28 19.28
N ASN A 90 -4.40 12.30 20.16
CA ASN A 90 -3.64 11.09 19.84
C ASN A 90 -4.00 10.57 18.44
N ALA A 91 -3.10 10.84 17.48
CA ALA A 91 -3.37 10.51 16.10
C ALA A 91 -3.63 9.00 16.01
N LEU A 92 -4.73 8.62 15.36
CA LEU A 92 -5.08 7.22 15.18
C LEU A 92 -3.93 6.50 14.44
N PRO A 93 -3.59 5.26 14.82
CA PRO A 93 -2.55 4.51 14.13
C PRO A 93 -2.98 4.21 12.69
N SER A 94 -2.02 4.02 11.79
CA SER A 94 -2.31 3.40 10.49
C SER A 94 -2.88 2.00 10.71
N LEU A 95 -3.69 1.50 9.77
CA LEU A 95 -4.25 0.15 9.86
C LEU A 95 -3.14 -0.92 10.05
N LEU A 96 -1.99 -0.77 9.38
CA LEU A 96 -0.87 -1.70 9.52
C LEU A 96 -0.28 -1.67 10.94
N ARG A 97 -0.08 -0.49 11.53
CA ARG A 97 0.37 -0.34 12.94
C ARG A 97 -0.65 -0.91 13.92
N TYR A 98 -1.94 -0.68 13.67
CA TYR A 98 -3.00 -1.22 14.50
C TYR A 98 -2.95 -2.76 14.53
N VAL A 99 -2.88 -3.37 13.35
CA VAL A 99 -2.89 -4.83 13.21
C VAL A 99 -1.60 -5.49 13.70
N ASP A 100 -0.45 -5.00 13.26
CA ASP A 100 0.84 -5.68 13.47
C ASP A 100 1.49 -5.34 14.80
N ASN A 101 1.07 -4.25 15.45
CA ASN A 101 1.64 -3.82 16.70
C ASN A 101 0.59 -3.83 17.82
N TYR A 102 -0.50 -3.05 17.70
CA TYR A 102 -1.44 -2.90 18.81
C TYR A 102 -2.14 -4.22 19.14
N LEU A 103 -2.72 -4.89 18.14
CA LEU A 103 -3.40 -6.17 18.37
C LEU A 103 -2.41 -7.28 18.79
N MET A 104 -1.16 -7.23 18.29
CA MET A 104 -0.17 -8.26 18.59
C MET A 104 0.49 -8.10 19.98
N ARG A 105 0.48 -6.91 20.59
CA ARG A 105 1.00 -6.69 21.96
C ARG A 105 0.31 -7.56 23.01
N LYS A 106 -0.97 -7.89 22.79
CA LYS A 106 -1.79 -8.71 23.69
C LYS A 106 -1.95 -10.14 23.20
N ALA A 107 -0.90 -10.72 22.62
CA ALA A 107 -0.90 -12.10 22.14
C ALA A 107 -1.38 -13.12 23.19
N ALA A 108 -1.12 -12.88 24.47
CA ALA A 108 -1.60 -13.74 25.57
C ALA A 108 -3.14 -13.75 25.71
N GLU A 109 -3.83 -12.69 25.30
CA GLU A 109 -5.30 -12.61 25.35
C GLU A 109 -5.95 -13.25 24.12
N HIS A 110 -5.21 -13.48 23.03
CA HIS A 110 -5.77 -14.02 21.79
C HIS A 110 -6.43 -15.37 22.04
N ASN A 111 -7.61 -15.58 21.44
CA ASN A 111 -8.43 -16.78 21.61
C ASN A 111 -8.92 -17.05 23.05
N HIS A 112 -8.84 -16.08 23.97
CA HIS A 112 -9.36 -16.19 25.34
C HIS A 112 -10.41 -15.11 25.64
N PRO A 113 -11.55 -15.10 24.93
CA PRO A 113 -12.60 -14.12 25.22
C PRO A 113 -13.22 -14.36 26.60
N PRO A 114 -13.76 -13.32 27.26
CA PRO A 114 -14.26 -13.39 28.63
C PRO A 114 -15.47 -14.33 28.84
N GLY A 115 -16.10 -14.82 27.76
CA GLY A 115 -17.22 -15.75 27.83
C GLY A 115 -17.17 -16.81 26.74
N TYR A 116 -17.65 -18.01 27.06
CA TYR A 116 -17.68 -19.15 26.13
C TYR A 116 -18.57 -18.90 24.90
N HIS A 117 -19.55 -17.99 25.03
CA HIS A 117 -20.47 -17.58 23.98
C HIS A 117 -20.01 -16.35 23.19
N ALA A 118 -18.75 -15.93 23.35
CA ALA A 118 -18.22 -14.82 22.57
C ALA A 118 -18.30 -15.13 21.07
N ALA A 119 -18.82 -14.17 20.32
CA ALA A 119 -18.98 -14.25 18.88
C ALA A 119 -18.34 -13.03 18.22
N CYS A 120 -17.86 -13.22 16.99
CA CYS A 120 -17.35 -12.12 16.20
C CYS A 120 -18.50 -11.16 15.82
N ASN A 121 -18.32 -9.86 16.05
CA ASN A 121 -19.31 -8.84 15.67
C ASN A 121 -19.36 -8.53 14.16
N ILE A 122 -18.62 -9.26 13.31
CA ILE A 122 -18.63 -9.11 11.84
C ILE A 122 -19.35 -10.30 11.19
N CYS A 123 -18.96 -11.54 11.52
CA CYS A 123 -19.55 -12.75 10.94
C CYS A 123 -20.58 -13.44 11.85
N TYR A 124 -20.76 -12.96 13.08
CA TYR A 124 -21.66 -13.51 14.11
C TYR A 124 -21.41 -14.98 14.47
N LYS A 125 -20.25 -15.53 14.09
CA LYS A 125 -19.86 -16.89 14.44
C LYS A 125 -19.16 -16.92 15.81
N PRO A 126 -19.27 -18.04 16.55
CA PRO A 126 -18.50 -18.26 17.78
C PRO A 126 -17.00 -18.08 17.55
N TRP A 127 -16.28 -17.66 18.58
CA TRP A 127 -14.84 -17.38 18.50
C TRP A 127 -14.00 -18.55 17.99
N ASN A 128 -14.38 -19.78 18.33
CA ASN A 128 -13.72 -21.02 17.96
C ASN A 128 -14.28 -21.68 16.69
N ALA A 129 -15.30 -21.07 16.07
CA ALA A 129 -15.84 -21.57 14.82
C ALA A 129 -14.91 -21.19 13.65
N PRO A 130 -14.75 -22.07 12.65
CA PRO A 130 -14.05 -21.71 11.42
C PRO A 130 -14.71 -20.50 10.76
N THR A 131 -13.90 -19.57 10.26
CA THR A 131 -14.40 -18.50 9.40
C THR A 131 -14.68 -19.11 8.03
N ASP A 132 -15.94 -19.16 7.63
CA ASP A 132 -16.33 -19.66 6.31
C ASP A 132 -15.80 -18.73 5.21
N PRO A 133 -14.89 -19.19 4.34
CA PRO A 133 -14.38 -18.39 3.23
C PRO A 133 -15.49 -17.92 2.28
N SER A 134 -16.63 -18.62 2.25
CA SER A 134 -17.79 -18.25 1.41
C SER A 134 -18.40 -16.90 1.82
N TYR A 135 -18.25 -16.50 3.09
CA TYR A 135 -18.67 -15.17 3.57
C TYR A 135 -17.81 -14.06 2.94
N PHE A 136 -16.58 -14.39 2.54
CA PHE A 136 -15.69 -13.54 1.77
C PHE A 136 -15.87 -13.85 0.28
N ALA A 137 -17.10 -13.66 -0.23
CA ALA A 137 -17.46 -13.95 -1.60
C ALA A 137 -16.38 -13.47 -2.60
N ASN A 138 -15.98 -14.37 -3.51
CA ASN A 138 -14.93 -14.23 -4.52
C ASN A 138 -13.47 -14.53 -4.10
N VAL A 139 -13.23 -15.13 -2.93
CA VAL A 139 -11.97 -15.88 -2.75
C VAL A 139 -12.11 -17.18 -3.55
N PRO A 140 -11.21 -17.50 -4.51
CA PRO A 140 -11.20 -18.80 -5.17
C PRO A 140 -11.28 -19.86 -4.08
N ILE A 141 -12.29 -20.74 -4.15
CA ILE A 141 -12.56 -21.77 -3.14
C ILE A 141 -11.20 -22.36 -2.74
N ALA A 142 -10.73 -22.02 -1.54
CA ALA A 142 -9.53 -22.63 -1.00
C ALA A 142 -9.76 -24.13 -1.09
N ALA A 143 -8.73 -24.88 -1.51
CA ALA A 143 -8.86 -26.30 -1.79
C ALA A 143 -9.73 -26.97 -0.70
N PRO A 144 -10.73 -27.78 -1.09
CA PRO A 144 -11.70 -28.33 -0.13
C PRO A 144 -10.97 -28.95 1.07
N GLY A 145 -11.21 -28.40 2.26
CA GLY A 145 -10.54 -28.80 3.51
C GLY A 145 -9.82 -27.68 4.26
N GLN A 146 -9.67 -26.48 3.68
CA GLN A 146 -8.93 -25.37 4.32
C GLN A 146 -9.84 -24.43 5.15
N ASN A 147 -10.56 -25.01 6.12
CA ASN A 147 -11.27 -24.26 7.14
C ASN A 147 -10.28 -23.80 8.21
N SER A 148 -9.55 -22.70 7.98
CA SER A 148 -8.63 -22.17 8.99
C SER A 148 -9.41 -21.41 10.07
N VAL A 149 -9.28 -21.86 11.31
CA VAL A 149 -9.67 -21.04 12.47
C VAL A 149 -8.66 -19.91 12.55
N THR A 150 -9.15 -18.69 12.41
CA THR A 150 -8.29 -17.50 12.47
C THR A 150 -8.25 -16.98 13.89
N THR A 151 -7.12 -16.39 14.29
CA THR A 151 -6.95 -15.81 15.62
C THR A 151 -8.11 -14.88 15.98
N PHE A 152 -8.69 -15.08 17.15
CA PHE A 152 -9.74 -14.24 17.71
C PHE A 152 -9.10 -13.18 18.61
N LEU A 153 -9.34 -11.91 18.28
CA LEU A 153 -8.59 -10.77 18.79
C LEU A 153 -9.51 -9.79 19.55
N PRO A 154 -9.08 -9.28 20.71
CA PRO A 154 -9.73 -8.14 21.34
C PRO A 154 -9.33 -6.84 20.62
N LEU A 155 -10.32 -6.05 20.21
CA LEU A 155 -10.11 -4.74 19.59
C LEU A 155 -9.80 -3.70 20.65
N GLU A 156 -8.73 -2.95 20.46
CA GLU A 156 -8.45 -1.75 21.26
C GLU A 156 -9.01 -0.48 20.60
N PRO A 157 -9.54 0.48 21.37
CA PRO A 157 -9.65 0.50 22.84
C PRO A 157 -10.95 -0.12 23.38
N CYS A 158 -11.86 -0.57 22.52
CA CYS A 158 -13.24 -0.86 22.89
C CYS A 158 -13.50 -2.24 23.53
N GLY A 159 -12.56 -3.19 23.48
CA GLY A 159 -12.66 -4.52 24.07
C GLY A 159 -13.58 -5.51 23.33
N HIS A 160 -14.18 -5.12 22.20
CA HIS A 160 -14.99 -6.03 21.37
C HIS A 160 -14.11 -7.03 20.64
N TRP A 161 -14.61 -8.23 20.37
CA TRP A 161 -13.80 -9.30 19.80
C TRP A 161 -14.15 -9.62 18.35
N VAL A 162 -13.11 -9.91 17.56
CA VAL A 162 -13.22 -10.23 16.14
C VAL A 162 -12.28 -11.33 15.71
N HIS A 163 -12.68 -12.08 14.67
CA HIS A 163 -11.72 -12.87 13.91
C HIS A 163 -10.78 -11.96 13.14
N TYR A 164 -9.48 -12.25 13.16
CA TYR A 164 -8.46 -11.49 12.45
C TYR A 164 -8.81 -11.27 10.97
N THR A 165 -9.19 -12.33 10.25
CA THR A 165 -9.56 -12.22 8.82
C THR A 165 -10.82 -11.39 8.61
N CYS A 166 -11.79 -11.44 9.54
CA CYS A 166 -12.97 -10.60 9.46
C CYS A 166 -12.62 -9.12 9.60
N LEU A 167 -11.67 -8.76 10.48
CA LEU A 167 -11.19 -7.38 10.60
C LEU A 167 -10.53 -6.90 9.30
N ILE A 168 -9.63 -7.70 8.71
CA ILE A 168 -8.97 -7.33 7.44
C ILE A 168 -9.99 -7.27 6.30
N TRP A 169 -10.94 -8.20 6.26
CA TRP A 169 -12.02 -8.19 5.28
C TRP A 169 -12.86 -6.92 5.39
N HIS A 170 -13.24 -6.52 6.60
CA HIS A 170 -14.01 -5.29 6.86
C HIS A 170 -13.24 -4.04 6.44
N ALA A 171 -11.96 -3.97 6.81
CA ALA A 171 -11.07 -2.86 6.44
C ALA A 171 -10.85 -2.72 4.91
N THR A 172 -11.09 -3.78 4.15
CA THR A 172 -10.89 -3.83 2.69
C THR A 172 -12.19 -3.68 1.90
N ARG A 173 -13.35 -3.47 2.56
CA ARG A 173 -14.59 -3.12 1.88
C ARG A 173 -14.65 -1.62 1.55
N SER A 174 -15.49 -1.29 0.57
CA SER A 174 -15.78 0.09 0.16
C SER A 174 -16.84 0.78 1.02
N GLN A 175 -17.31 0.13 2.09
CA GLN A 175 -18.33 0.64 2.99
C GLN A 175 -17.79 1.71 3.94
N ASP A 176 -18.68 2.62 4.35
CA ASP A 176 -18.39 3.60 5.40
C ASP A 176 -18.16 2.89 6.75
N GLY A 177 -17.26 3.44 7.57
CA GLY A 177 -16.97 2.87 8.90
C GLY A 177 -16.07 1.63 8.89
N ARG A 178 -15.39 1.33 7.78
CA ARG A 178 -14.32 0.30 7.70
C ARG A 178 -13.15 0.49 8.66
N ASP A 179 -13.02 1.68 9.22
CA ASP A 179 -12.05 2.07 10.25
C ASP A 179 -12.61 2.08 11.67
N LYS A 180 -13.84 1.61 11.84
CA LYS A 180 -14.57 1.58 13.11
C LYS A 180 -14.90 0.17 13.52
N CYS A 181 -15.05 -0.02 14.83
CA CYS A 181 -15.62 -1.23 15.40
C CYS A 181 -17.10 -1.36 14.96
N THR A 182 -17.47 -2.50 14.38
CA THR A 182 -18.86 -2.75 13.93
C THR A 182 -19.87 -2.87 15.07
N ALA A 183 -19.43 -3.15 16.30
CA ALA A 183 -20.33 -3.25 17.46
C ALA A 183 -20.66 -1.89 18.10
N CYS A 184 -19.68 -0.98 18.20
CA CYS A 184 -19.84 0.27 18.98
C CYS A 184 -19.50 1.55 18.21
N GLY A 185 -19.02 1.45 16.97
CA GLY A 185 -18.68 2.61 16.13
C GLY A 185 -17.40 3.35 16.52
N VAL A 186 -16.68 2.92 17.55
CA VAL A 186 -15.39 3.50 17.94
C VAL A 186 -14.39 3.38 16.79
N GLN A 187 -13.73 4.49 16.45
CA GLN A 187 -12.68 4.50 15.42
C GLN A 187 -11.41 3.85 15.95
N LEU A 188 -10.88 2.90 15.18
CA LEU A 188 -9.78 2.02 15.59
C LEU A 188 -8.44 2.45 14.99
N PHE A 189 -8.47 2.93 13.75
CA PHE A 189 -7.30 3.31 12.98
C PHE A 189 -7.65 4.38 11.94
N GLN A 190 -6.63 5.00 11.34
CA GLN A 190 -6.78 5.83 10.16
C GLN A 190 -6.75 4.93 8.92
N TRP A 191 -7.83 4.94 8.14
CA TRP A 191 -7.88 4.14 6.91
C TRP A 191 -7.07 4.79 5.79
N GLU A 192 -6.19 3.99 5.18
CA GLU A 192 -5.46 4.34 3.97
C GLU A 192 -5.53 3.16 3.01
N GLY A 193 -5.79 3.45 1.74
CA GLY A 193 -5.92 2.40 0.72
C GLY A 193 -4.69 1.51 0.65
N ILE A 194 -3.49 2.10 0.72
CA ILE A 194 -2.26 1.33 0.56
C ILE A 194 -2.04 0.35 1.71
N THR A 195 -2.39 0.72 2.95
CA THR A 195 -2.29 -0.17 4.11
C THR A 195 -3.31 -1.30 4.06
N ALA A 196 -4.54 -1.00 3.62
CA ALA A 196 -5.58 -2.00 3.41
C ALA A 196 -5.20 -2.96 2.27
N LEU A 197 -4.66 -2.45 1.17
CA LEU A 197 -4.16 -3.24 0.05
C LEU A 197 -3.02 -4.17 0.50
N THR A 198 -2.06 -3.66 1.28
CA THR A 198 -0.96 -4.47 1.84
C THR A 198 -1.50 -5.63 2.69
N LEU A 199 -2.50 -5.39 3.54
CA LEU A 199 -3.08 -6.42 4.39
C LEU A 199 -3.97 -7.42 3.63
N ALA A 200 -4.80 -6.96 2.71
CA ALA A 200 -5.58 -7.81 1.80
C ALA A 200 -4.65 -8.77 1.07
N THR A 201 -3.60 -8.21 0.47
CA THR A 201 -2.54 -8.95 -0.19
C THR A 201 -1.94 -9.99 0.76
N ARG A 202 -1.47 -9.58 1.95
CA ARG A 202 -0.83 -10.47 2.95
C ARG A 202 -1.71 -11.64 3.37
N THR A 203 -3.01 -11.42 3.44
CA THR A 203 -3.99 -12.40 3.89
C THR A 203 -4.65 -13.16 2.74
N ASN A 204 -4.23 -12.90 1.49
CA ASN A 204 -4.87 -13.40 0.28
C ASN A 204 -6.40 -13.16 0.27
N LEU A 205 -6.84 -12.06 0.88
CA LEU A 205 -8.23 -11.63 0.85
C LEU A 205 -8.48 -10.83 -0.42
N ASN A 206 -9.56 -11.19 -1.11
CA ASN A 206 -9.96 -10.46 -2.30
C ASN A 206 -10.39 -9.04 -1.91
N THR A 207 -9.78 -8.04 -2.55
CA THR A 207 -10.24 -6.66 -2.46
C THR A 207 -11.59 -6.56 -3.16
N GLU A 208 -12.48 -5.70 -2.68
CA GLU A 208 -13.81 -5.60 -3.30
C GLU A 208 -13.70 -5.05 -4.73
N THR A 209 -13.74 -5.93 -5.73
CA THR A 209 -14.08 -5.56 -7.10
C THR A 209 -15.55 -5.14 -7.04
N MET A 210 -15.85 -3.85 -7.20
CA MET A 210 -17.19 -3.23 -7.04
C MET A 210 -18.36 -3.87 -7.84
N MET A 211 -18.11 -4.95 -8.58
CA MET A 211 -19.07 -5.64 -9.44
C MET A 211 -20.27 -6.25 -8.70
N SER A 212 -20.16 -6.58 -7.40
CA SER A 212 -21.29 -7.20 -6.68
C SER A 212 -22.36 -6.20 -6.20
N GLY A 213 -22.07 -4.89 -6.17
CA GLY A 213 -23.04 -3.86 -5.78
C GLY A 213 -23.86 -3.28 -6.94
N ALA A 214 -23.44 -3.54 -8.19
CA ALA A 214 -24.03 -2.93 -9.39
C ALA A 214 -25.44 -3.44 -9.73
N PHE A 215 -25.97 -4.44 -9.01
CA PHE A 215 -27.29 -5.00 -9.30
C PHE A 215 -28.47 -4.15 -8.79
N LEU A 216 -28.24 -3.09 -8.00
CA LEU A 216 -29.33 -2.32 -7.37
C LEU A 216 -29.32 -0.79 -7.55
N GLN A 217 -28.34 -0.19 -8.23
CA GLN A 217 -28.40 1.25 -8.58
C GLN A 217 -28.85 1.45 -10.02
N LEU A 218 -30.12 1.10 -10.28
CA LEU A 218 -30.86 1.51 -11.47
C LEU A 218 -31.19 3.01 -11.37
N GLY A 219 -30.35 3.85 -11.97
CA GLY A 219 -30.69 5.24 -12.28
C GLY A 219 -29.79 6.27 -11.60
N GLY A 220 -28.67 6.63 -12.23
CA GLY A 220 -27.85 7.77 -11.82
C GLY A 220 -26.47 7.75 -12.47
N ASP A 221 -26.27 8.62 -13.45
CA ASP A 221 -25.10 8.73 -14.31
C ASP A 221 -23.78 8.97 -13.55
N ALA A 222 -23.00 7.92 -13.40
CA ALA A 222 -21.57 7.87 -13.69
C ALA A 222 -21.15 6.42 -13.47
N ALA A 223 -20.78 5.72 -14.54
CA ALA A 223 -20.11 4.43 -14.43
C ALA A 223 -18.83 4.65 -13.61
N LYS A 224 -18.92 4.45 -12.30
CA LYS A 224 -17.81 4.60 -11.37
C LYS A 224 -16.76 3.58 -11.82
N ILE A 225 -15.69 4.08 -12.43
CA ILE A 225 -14.58 3.24 -12.87
C ILE A 225 -14.18 2.40 -11.66
N SER A 226 -14.12 1.08 -11.83
CA SER A 226 -13.71 0.17 -10.77
C SER A 226 -12.38 0.65 -10.17
N ASP A 227 -12.34 0.85 -8.85
CA ASP A 227 -11.12 1.29 -8.14
C ASP A 227 -9.91 0.41 -8.48
N MET A 228 -10.15 -0.87 -8.84
CA MET A 228 -9.12 -1.81 -9.28
C MET A 228 -8.54 -1.47 -10.66
N ALA A 229 -9.38 -1.05 -11.61
CA ALA A 229 -8.90 -0.61 -12.92
C ALA A 229 -8.09 0.69 -12.80
N GLU A 230 -8.41 1.55 -11.83
CA GLU A 230 -7.58 2.71 -11.52
C GLU A 230 -6.24 2.31 -10.90
N TYR A 231 -6.21 1.33 -9.99
CA TYR A 231 -4.97 0.76 -9.47
C TYR A 231 -4.07 0.17 -10.56
N GLU A 232 -4.66 -0.57 -11.52
CA GLU A 232 -3.91 -1.13 -12.65
C GLU A 232 -3.33 -0.03 -13.55
N ARG A 233 -4.12 0.99 -13.88
CA ARG A 233 -3.63 2.16 -14.64
C ARG A 233 -2.53 2.94 -13.90
N GLU A 234 -2.62 3.03 -12.58
CA GLU A 234 -1.55 3.60 -11.74
C GLU A 234 -0.26 2.77 -11.84
N CYS A 235 -0.36 1.45 -11.79
CA CYS A 235 0.78 0.56 -11.98
C CYS A 235 1.45 0.76 -13.35
N ASP A 236 0.66 0.84 -14.42
CA ASP A 236 1.17 1.09 -15.78
C ASP A 236 1.84 2.46 -15.87
N THR A 237 1.26 3.47 -15.21
CA THR A 237 1.83 4.82 -15.13
C THR A 237 3.19 4.80 -14.43
N ILE A 238 3.31 4.12 -13.28
CA ILE A 238 4.58 3.97 -12.56
C ILE A 238 5.63 3.33 -13.48
N GLU A 239 5.29 2.26 -14.18
CA GLU A 239 6.22 1.55 -15.08
C GLU A 239 6.66 2.43 -16.27
N ALA A 240 5.74 3.21 -16.85
CA ALA A 240 6.07 4.17 -17.92
C ALA A 240 7.03 5.28 -17.44
N ILE A 241 6.80 5.82 -16.23
CA ILE A 241 7.67 6.84 -15.64
C ILE A 241 9.05 6.28 -15.30
N ILE A 242 9.12 5.05 -14.76
CA ILE A 242 10.38 4.33 -14.54
C ILE A 242 11.15 4.22 -15.85
N ASN A 243 10.51 3.74 -16.92
CA ASN A 243 11.13 3.58 -18.22
C ASN A 243 11.70 4.91 -18.75
N ALA A 244 10.90 5.99 -18.71
CA ALA A 244 11.33 7.30 -19.18
C ALA A 244 12.54 7.83 -18.38
N HIS A 245 12.48 7.77 -17.05
CA HIS A 245 13.54 8.30 -16.19
C HIS A 245 14.80 7.43 -16.17
N PHE A 246 14.68 6.13 -16.39
CA PHE A 246 15.83 5.23 -16.50
C PHE A 246 16.74 5.65 -17.64
N PHE A 247 16.19 5.85 -18.84
CA PHE A 247 16.99 6.27 -20.00
C PHE A 247 17.53 7.71 -19.88
N VAL A 248 16.83 8.60 -19.18
CA VAL A 248 17.36 9.93 -18.85
C VAL A 248 18.59 9.79 -17.94
N ASN A 249 18.52 8.96 -16.90
CA ASN A 249 19.63 8.73 -15.98
C ASN A 249 20.79 7.95 -16.62
N LEU A 250 20.50 7.06 -17.58
CA LEU A 250 21.53 6.33 -18.33
C LEU A 250 22.41 7.25 -19.18
N LYS A 251 21.88 8.39 -19.64
CA LYS A 251 22.64 9.39 -20.43
C LYS A 251 23.46 10.35 -19.57
N LYS A 252 23.20 10.42 -18.25
CA LYS A 252 23.96 11.30 -17.35
C LYS A 252 25.34 10.70 -17.09
N PRO A 253 26.37 11.53 -16.85
CA PRO A 253 27.66 11.03 -16.38
C PRO A 253 27.48 10.19 -15.09
N SER A 254 28.04 8.98 -15.09
CA SER A 254 28.00 8.08 -13.93
C SER A 254 28.95 8.56 -12.84
N SER A 255 28.46 8.61 -11.59
CA SER A 255 29.29 8.77 -10.40
C SER A 255 29.82 7.43 -9.85
N ASN A 256 29.33 6.30 -10.35
CA ASN A 256 29.75 4.96 -9.92
C ASN A 256 31.04 4.55 -10.63
N THR A 257 31.85 3.74 -9.94
CA THR A 257 33.17 3.29 -10.40
C THR A 257 33.12 2.39 -11.63
N ASP A 258 32.04 1.63 -11.77
CA ASP A 258 31.78 0.72 -12.89
C ASP A 258 31.01 1.37 -14.05
N HIS A 259 30.87 2.70 -14.02
CA HIS A 259 30.12 3.50 -14.98
C HIS A 259 28.61 3.17 -15.07
N SER A 260 28.04 2.46 -14.09
CA SER A 260 26.59 2.17 -14.04
C SER A 260 25.76 3.42 -13.68
N PRO A 261 24.51 3.57 -14.19
CA PRO A 261 23.71 4.76 -13.94
C PRO A 261 23.33 4.89 -12.46
N ASP A 262 23.13 6.11 -11.96
CA ASP A 262 22.66 6.32 -10.59
C ASP A 262 21.17 5.91 -10.43
N LEU A 263 20.94 4.67 -10.00
CA LEU A 263 19.60 4.13 -9.78
C LEU A 263 18.89 4.75 -8.58
N VAL A 264 19.62 5.25 -7.57
CA VAL A 264 19.02 5.93 -6.42
C VAL A 264 18.47 7.27 -6.86
N GLN A 265 19.24 8.05 -7.64
CA GLN A 265 18.74 9.28 -8.23
C GLN A 265 17.58 9.03 -9.19
N CYS A 266 17.66 7.97 -10.01
CA CYS A 266 16.55 7.57 -10.88
C CYS A 266 15.26 7.30 -10.10
N PHE A 267 15.34 6.60 -8.95
CA PHE A 267 14.19 6.36 -8.07
C PHE A 267 13.58 7.68 -7.57
N TYR A 268 14.38 8.63 -7.09
CA TYR A 268 13.87 9.93 -6.65
C TYR A 268 13.29 10.76 -7.80
N ASP A 269 13.90 10.72 -8.98
CA ASP A 269 13.38 11.39 -10.17
C ASP A 269 11.99 10.85 -10.54
N VAL A 270 11.78 9.53 -10.45
CA VAL A 270 10.48 8.86 -10.64
C VAL A 270 9.46 9.34 -9.60
N LEU A 271 9.81 9.34 -8.32
CA LEU A 271 8.91 9.82 -7.26
C LEU A 271 8.51 11.29 -7.46
N ASN A 272 9.47 12.15 -7.80
CA ASN A 272 9.22 13.56 -8.07
C ASN A 272 8.31 13.75 -9.30
N ALA A 273 8.46 12.93 -10.33
CA ALA A 273 7.56 12.95 -11.49
C ALA A 273 6.13 12.55 -11.11
N LEU A 274 5.97 11.44 -10.37
CA LEU A 274 4.66 10.99 -9.86
C LEU A 274 4.00 12.06 -8.98
N GLN A 275 4.76 12.69 -8.09
CA GLN A 275 4.25 13.77 -7.23
C GLN A 275 3.77 14.99 -8.04
N ARG A 276 4.54 15.42 -9.06
CA ARG A 276 4.14 16.52 -9.96
C ARG A 276 2.87 16.20 -10.77
N MET A 277 2.62 14.93 -11.01
CA MET A 277 1.40 14.44 -11.67
C MET A 277 0.21 14.29 -10.70
N GLY A 278 0.37 14.59 -9.41
CA GLY A 278 -0.68 14.42 -8.41
C GLY A 278 -1.05 12.96 -8.16
N ARG A 279 -0.06 12.05 -8.25
CA ARG A 279 -0.24 10.60 -8.04
C ARG A 279 0.11 10.21 -6.60
N PRO A 280 -0.51 9.14 -6.04
CA PRO A 280 -1.50 8.27 -6.66
C PRO A 280 -2.93 8.85 -6.66
N GLN A 281 -3.69 8.57 -7.72
CA GLN A 281 -5.12 8.86 -7.82
C GLN A 281 -5.97 7.70 -7.29
N SER A 282 -5.56 6.45 -7.57
CA SER A 282 -6.27 5.26 -7.11
C SER A 282 -6.48 5.26 -5.59
N LYS A 283 -7.74 5.09 -5.19
CA LYS A 283 -8.14 4.96 -3.79
C LYS A 283 -7.34 3.91 -3.02
N TRP A 284 -6.94 2.81 -3.67
CA TRP A 284 -6.15 1.72 -3.08
C TRP A 284 -4.68 2.07 -2.85
N LEU A 285 -4.20 3.16 -3.43
CA LEU A 285 -2.83 3.63 -3.30
C LEU A 285 -2.76 4.94 -2.50
N GLN A 286 -3.89 5.59 -2.26
CA GLN A 286 -3.97 6.79 -1.45
C GLN A 286 -3.44 6.54 -0.03
N TYR A 287 -2.74 7.55 0.48
CA TYR A 287 -2.14 7.58 1.79
C TYR A 287 -2.18 9.00 2.36
N THR A 288 -2.11 9.08 3.68
CA THR A 288 -2.11 10.30 4.50
C THR A 288 -1.14 10.21 5.69
N THR A 289 -0.67 9.02 6.04
CA THR A 289 0.27 8.76 7.13
C THR A 289 1.71 8.57 6.62
N GLN A 290 2.66 8.62 7.55
CA GLN A 290 4.06 8.31 7.26
C GLN A 290 4.25 6.84 6.85
N THR A 291 3.52 5.91 7.45
CA THR A 291 3.53 4.49 7.06
C THR A 291 3.05 4.33 5.62
N GLY A 292 1.93 4.96 5.26
CA GLY A 292 1.39 4.91 3.90
C GLY A 292 2.34 5.50 2.86
N CYS A 293 2.98 6.63 3.16
CA CYS A 293 4.03 7.21 2.30
C CYS A 293 5.22 6.25 2.10
N ALA A 294 5.68 5.57 3.16
CA ALA A 294 6.78 4.62 3.07
C ALA A 294 6.40 3.39 2.22
N LEU A 295 5.16 2.88 2.38
CA LEU A 295 4.61 1.81 1.54
C LEU A 295 4.52 2.22 0.07
N TRP A 296 4.16 3.47 -0.22
CA TRP A 296 4.11 4.00 -1.59
C TRP A 296 5.50 4.00 -2.23
N CYS A 297 6.49 4.53 -1.52
CA CYS A 297 7.89 4.47 -1.95
C CYS A 297 8.37 3.02 -2.19
N ALA A 298 7.99 2.10 -1.29
CA ALA A 298 8.34 0.68 -1.43
C ALA A 298 7.68 0.05 -2.66
N LEU A 299 6.42 0.36 -2.97
CA LEU A 299 5.75 -0.11 -4.19
C LEU A 299 6.48 0.35 -5.46
N VAL A 300 6.84 1.64 -5.54
CA VAL A 300 7.62 2.18 -6.67
C VAL A 300 8.97 1.48 -6.78
N ALA A 301 9.65 1.23 -5.66
CA ALA A 301 10.92 0.51 -5.65
C ALA A 301 10.77 -0.97 -6.07
N ILE A 302 9.66 -1.64 -5.73
CA ILE A 302 9.35 -3.00 -6.19
C ILE A 302 9.14 -3.02 -7.71
N LYS A 303 8.35 -2.07 -8.23
CA LYS A 303 8.11 -1.93 -9.68
C LYS A 303 9.39 -1.64 -10.44
N MET A 304 10.22 -0.71 -9.95
CA MET A 304 11.51 -0.38 -10.54
C MET A 304 12.47 -1.57 -10.53
N ARG A 305 12.55 -2.29 -9.41
CA ARG A 305 13.34 -3.53 -9.33
C ARG A 305 12.91 -4.53 -10.40
N ARG A 306 11.60 -4.80 -10.52
CA ARG A 306 11.07 -5.73 -11.52
C ARG A 306 11.41 -5.28 -12.95
N TYR A 307 11.23 -4.01 -13.27
CA TYR A 307 11.59 -3.43 -14.56
C TYR A 307 13.07 -3.68 -14.90
N LEU A 308 13.97 -3.41 -13.94
CA LEU A 308 15.40 -3.62 -14.10
C LEU A 308 15.79 -5.10 -14.26
N LEU A 309 15.18 -6.00 -13.49
CA LEU A 309 15.46 -7.44 -13.56
C LEU A 309 15.04 -8.04 -14.92
N VAL A 310 13.87 -7.63 -15.43
CA VAL A 310 13.29 -8.19 -16.65
C VAL A 310 13.90 -7.58 -17.90
N GLY A 311 14.07 -6.26 -17.93
CA GLY A 311 14.54 -5.54 -19.13
C GLY A 311 16.04 -5.30 -19.18
N HIS A 312 16.73 -5.26 -18.03
CA HIS A 312 18.09 -4.73 -17.90
C HIS A 312 18.96 -5.60 -16.97
N ASN A 313 18.85 -6.92 -17.08
CA ASN A 313 19.43 -7.89 -16.14
C ASN A 313 20.93 -7.70 -15.84
N LYS A 314 21.73 -7.15 -16.76
CA LYS A 314 23.15 -6.82 -16.57
C LYS A 314 23.39 -5.84 -15.42
N ILE A 315 22.38 -5.07 -15.02
CA ILE A 315 22.51 -4.10 -13.94
C ILE A 315 22.65 -4.75 -12.56
N GLN A 316 22.25 -6.01 -12.38
CA GLN A 316 22.28 -6.67 -11.07
C GLN A 316 23.68 -6.82 -10.47
N SER A 317 24.72 -6.83 -11.32
CA SER A 317 26.11 -6.95 -10.91
C SER A 317 26.82 -5.62 -10.78
N THR A 318 26.10 -4.49 -10.72
CA THR A 318 26.69 -3.15 -10.69
C THR A 318 26.62 -2.50 -9.30
N GLU A 319 27.49 -1.53 -9.07
CA GLU A 319 27.51 -0.70 -7.86
C GLU A 319 26.17 0.02 -7.66
N ALA A 320 25.60 0.56 -8.74
CA ALA A 320 24.29 1.20 -8.69
C ALA A 320 23.17 0.29 -8.17
N TRP A 321 23.22 -0.99 -8.52
CA TRP A 321 22.24 -1.96 -8.06
C TRP A 321 22.36 -2.21 -6.56
N THR A 322 23.58 -2.40 -6.06
CA THR A 322 23.83 -2.54 -4.61
C THR A 322 23.26 -1.35 -3.84
N ARG A 323 23.55 -0.11 -4.29
CA ARG A 323 23.03 1.11 -3.65
C ARG A 323 21.50 1.20 -3.69
N PHE A 324 20.89 0.80 -4.80
CA PHE A 324 19.43 0.77 -4.93
C PHE A 324 18.79 -0.32 -4.04
N ASP A 325 19.44 -1.47 -3.90
CA ASP A 325 18.98 -2.53 -3.00
C ASP A 325 19.08 -2.11 -1.54
N ASP A 326 20.13 -1.38 -1.16
CA ASP A 326 20.26 -0.81 0.18
C ASP A 326 19.19 0.25 0.48
N LEU A 327 18.83 1.08 -0.50
CA LEU A 327 17.68 1.99 -0.39
C LEU A 327 16.37 1.21 -0.14
N ARG A 328 16.15 0.08 -0.81
CA ARG A 328 14.97 -0.77 -0.57
C ARG A 328 14.95 -1.35 0.85
N LYS A 329 16.07 -1.87 1.34
CA LYS A 329 16.20 -2.36 2.73
C LYS A 329 15.93 -1.26 3.75
N MET A 330 16.43 -0.05 3.49
CA MET A 330 16.17 1.11 4.33
C MET A 330 14.67 1.47 4.36
N LEU A 331 13.98 1.45 3.21
CA LEU A 331 12.53 1.67 3.16
C LEU A 331 11.77 0.61 3.98
N GLN A 332 12.17 -0.66 3.88
CA GLN A 332 11.59 -1.74 4.67
C GLN A 332 11.82 -1.52 6.17
N HIS A 333 13.04 -1.21 6.57
CA HIS A 333 13.36 -0.92 7.97
C HIS A 333 12.51 0.22 8.50
N ARG A 334 12.36 1.31 7.74
CA ARG A 334 11.52 2.44 8.11
C ARG A 334 10.04 2.07 8.25
N ILE A 335 9.50 1.22 7.37
CA ILE A 335 8.13 0.71 7.51
C ILE A 335 7.98 -0.04 8.84
N LEU A 336 8.94 -0.91 9.17
CA LEU A 336 8.94 -1.64 10.43
C LEU A 336 9.04 -0.69 11.64
N GLU A 337 9.92 0.30 11.62
CA GLU A 337 10.01 1.31 12.68
C GLU A 337 8.67 2.03 12.88
N GLU A 338 8.03 2.51 11.80
CA GLU A 338 6.73 3.19 11.90
C GLU A 338 5.62 2.29 12.43
N VAL A 339 5.64 1.00 12.05
CA VAL A 339 4.68 0.01 12.55
C VAL A 339 4.91 -0.27 14.04
N HIS A 340 6.15 -0.23 14.54
CA HIS A 340 6.48 -0.61 15.91
C HIS A 340 6.49 0.51 16.96
N LYS A 341 6.41 1.78 16.52
CA LYS A 341 6.23 2.93 17.44
C LYS A 341 5.05 2.72 18.38
#